data_AF-A0A4R1F6A4-F1
#
_entry.id   AF-A0A4R1F6A4-F1
#
_cell.length_a   1.000
_cell.length_b   1.000
_cell.length_c   1.000
_cell.angle_alpha   90.00
_cell.angle_beta   90.00
_cell.angle_gamma   90.00
#
_symmetry.space_group_name_H-M   'P 1'
#
loop_
_entity.id
_entity.type
_entity.pdbx_description
1 polymer ?
#
loop_
_entity_poly.entity_id
_entity_poly.type
_entity_poly.pdbx_seq_one_letter_code
_entity_poly.pdbx_strand_id
1 'polypeptide(L)'
;MTAVFATRTVVFTGRQRTRAERLDSWDREDQGRGWAAVSALHESRLFPVDNDLVETLLDQGFGTPPERSDGSFFISPSNSVTPPQDVIDRRASRGTDTNRPRRKARSYDSRALLVASRCRTDQRFPLWVRQLGPQGLAAVLTRRVVDGGWTVDDVHAALDQVYLSGKKIFDRPRDPYAYLAWLLKPIPIDEPPMLLDRAREVAFELEQLDRDRAHREQLRAEAMAKVPAAPDSPARAAARAIAAAAGQHAISTAAASRAAAENACREIARLAREH
;
A
#
# COMPACT_ATOMS: atom_id res chain seq x y z
N MET A 1 52.46 -53.75 -13.84
CA MET A 1 52.50 -52.28 -14.00
C MET A 1 51.11 -51.78 -13.63
N THR A 2 50.98 -51.05 -12.51
CA THR A 2 49.70 -50.49 -12.08
C THR A 2 49.34 -49.31 -12.97
N ALA A 3 48.26 -49.43 -13.73
CA ALA A 3 47.78 -48.37 -14.60
C ALA A 3 47.37 -47.16 -13.74
N VAL A 4 47.91 -45.98 -14.07
CA VAL A 4 47.56 -44.70 -13.45
C VAL A 4 46.55 -44.03 -14.36
N PHE A 5 45.35 -43.76 -13.85
CA PHE A 5 44.28 -43.13 -14.61
C PHE A 5 44.09 -41.69 -14.16
N ALA A 6 43.75 -40.82 -15.11
CA ALA A 6 43.65 -39.39 -14.90
C ALA A 6 42.17 -38.95 -14.96
N THR A 7 41.64 -38.41 -13.85
CA THR A 7 40.27 -37.92 -13.74
C THR A 7 40.21 -36.42 -14.00
N ARG A 8 39.24 -35.99 -14.82
CA ARG A 8 39.06 -34.60 -15.23
C ARG A 8 37.99 -33.92 -14.37
N THR A 9 38.37 -32.88 -13.64
CA THR A 9 37.43 -32.01 -12.93
C THR A 9 37.32 -30.67 -13.67
N VAL A 10 36.10 -30.22 -13.95
CA VAL A 10 35.88 -28.88 -14.52
C VAL A 10 35.96 -27.87 -13.38
N VAL A 11 37.02 -27.06 -13.37
CA VAL A 11 37.31 -26.08 -12.31
C VAL A 11 36.56 -24.77 -12.57
N PHE A 12 36.43 -24.38 -13.83
CA PHE A 12 35.61 -23.24 -14.23
C PHE A 12 34.54 -23.66 -15.23
N THR A 13 33.29 -23.49 -14.83
CA THR A 13 32.12 -23.62 -15.71
C THR A 13 32.28 -22.66 -16.88
N GLY A 14 32.11 -23.16 -18.10
CA GLY A 14 32.57 -22.45 -19.28
C GLY A 14 32.00 -21.04 -19.42
N ARG A 15 32.79 -20.14 -20.02
CA ARG A 15 32.34 -18.83 -20.50
C ARG A 15 32.58 -18.72 -21.99
N GLN A 16 31.84 -17.85 -22.67
CA GLN A 16 32.09 -17.60 -24.09
C GLN A 16 33.49 -16.96 -24.28
N ARG A 17 34.30 -17.50 -25.20
CA ARG A 17 35.65 -16.98 -25.49
C ARG A 17 35.60 -15.53 -25.96
N THR A 18 36.53 -14.71 -25.47
CA THR A 18 36.65 -13.31 -25.90
C THR A 18 37.23 -13.22 -27.32
N ARG A 19 37.23 -12.02 -27.93
CA ARG A 19 37.78 -11.85 -29.29
C ARG A 19 39.29 -12.12 -29.33
N ALA A 20 40.05 -11.68 -28.32
CA ALA A 20 41.49 -11.90 -28.23
C ALA A 20 41.81 -13.39 -28.13
N GLU A 21 41.16 -14.09 -27.19
CA GLU A 21 41.31 -15.55 -27.02
C GLU A 21 40.97 -16.35 -28.29
N ARG A 22 40.02 -15.86 -29.10
CA ARG A 22 39.69 -16.50 -30.38
C ARG A 22 40.76 -16.28 -31.44
N LEU A 23 41.41 -15.13 -31.47
CA LEU A 23 42.50 -14.88 -32.41
C LEU A 23 43.73 -15.73 -32.03
N ASP A 24 44.09 -15.78 -30.75
CA ASP A 24 45.18 -16.64 -30.24
C ASP A 24 44.95 -18.14 -30.45
N SER A 25 43.68 -18.56 -30.43
CA SER A 25 43.24 -19.92 -30.72
C SER A 25 43.31 -20.23 -32.21
N TRP A 26 42.96 -19.25 -33.05
CA TRP A 26 42.98 -19.38 -34.50
C TRP A 26 44.42 -19.48 -35.02
N ASP A 27 45.35 -18.76 -34.40
CA ASP A 27 46.79 -18.91 -34.64
C ASP A 27 47.31 -20.30 -34.29
N ARG A 28 46.59 -21.04 -33.42
CA ARG A 28 46.86 -22.46 -33.06
C ARG A 28 45.97 -23.46 -33.79
N GLU A 29 45.37 -23.04 -34.91
CA GLU A 29 44.51 -23.84 -35.78
C GLU A 29 43.20 -24.34 -35.12
N ASP A 30 42.87 -23.94 -33.89
CA ASP A 30 41.55 -24.18 -33.29
C ASP A 30 40.58 -23.11 -33.78
N GLN A 31 39.86 -23.47 -34.86
CA GLN A 31 38.86 -22.63 -35.52
C GLN A 31 37.48 -22.65 -34.84
N GLY A 32 37.34 -23.37 -33.72
CA GLY A 32 36.09 -23.49 -32.99
C GLY A 32 35.64 -22.17 -32.36
N ARG A 33 34.44 -21.69 -32.72
CA ARG A 33 33.75 -20.64 -31.94
C ARG A 33 33.13 -21.25 -30.68
N GLY A 34 33.97 -21.50 -29.69
CA GLY A 34 33.61 -22.28 -28.50
C GLY A 34 33.57 -21.52 -27.19
N TRP A 35 32.89 -22.13 -26.22
CA TRP A 35 32.99 -21.81 -24.80
C TRP A 35 34.35 -22.29 -24.27
N ALA A 36 35.04 -21.46 -23.49
CA ALA A 36 36.24 -21.86 -22.77
C ALA A 36 35.83 -22.38 -21.39
N ALA A 37 36.09 -23.65 -21.12
CA ALA A 37 36.06 -24.23 -19.78
C ALA A 37 37.48 -24.65 -19.39
N VAL A 38 37.86 -24.39 -18.15
CA VAL A 38 39.15 -24.85 -17.61
C VAL A 38 38.88 -26.08 -16.78
N SER A 39 39.58 -27.15 -17.11
CA SER A 39 39.51 -28.41 -16.39
C SER A 39 40.89 -28.82 -15.92
N ALA A 40 41.00 -29.22 -14.66
CA ALA A 40 42.19 -29.82 -14.12
C ALA A 40 42.11 -31.34 -14.29
N LEU A 41 43.27 -31.95 -14.53
CA LEU A 41 43.41 -33.39 -14.65
C LEU A 41 44.19 -33.88 -13.42
N HIS A 42 43.61 -34.81 -12.66
CA HIS A 42 44.22 -35.37 -11.45
C HIS A 42 44.45 -36.86 -11.62
N GLU A 43 45.62 -37.34 -11.22
CA GLU A 43 45.89 -38.78 -11.17
C GLU A 43 45.11 -39.39 -9.99
N SER A 44 44.21 -40.34 -10.26
CA SER A 44 43.44 -41.02 -9.22
C SER A 44 43.69 -42.53 -9.27
N ARG A 45 44.12 -43.10 -8.14
CA ARG A 45 44.34 -44.55 -7.98
C ARG A 45 43.11 -45.31 -7.46
N LEU A 46 42.06 -44.60 -7.03
CA LEU A 46 40.93 -45.16 -6.26
C LEU A 46 39.71 -45.51 -7.12
N PHE A 47 39.63 -44.98 -8.34
CA PHE A 47 38.52 -45.23 -9.26
C PHE A 47 39.11 -45.70 -10.58
N PRO A 48 39.16 -47.02 -10.86
CA PRO A 48 39.43 -47.49 -12.20
C PRO A 48 38.27 -47.01 -13.08
N VAL A 49 38.55 -46.06 -13.98
CA VAL A 49 37.62 -45.73 -15.06
C VAL A 49 37.74 -46.89 -16.04
N ASP A 50 36.67 -47.67 -16.15
CA ASP A 50 36.57 -48.82 -17.04
C ASP A 50 36.46 -48.29 -18.48
N ASN A 51 37.57 -48.30 -19.21
CA ASN A 51 37.64 -47.81 -20.60
C ASN A 51 37.25 -48.89 -21.63
N ASP A 52 36.90 -50.10 -21.18
CA ASP A 52 36.60 -51.24 -22.05
C ASP A 52 35.18 -51.19 -22.62
N LEU A 53 34.33 -50.31 -22.09
CA LEU A 53 33.00 -50.06 -22.61
C LEU A 53 32.88 -48.60 -22.96
N VAL A 54 32.38 -48.39 -24.17
CA VAL A 54 32.09 -47.11 -24.80
C VAL A 54 33.32 -46.49 -25.47
N GLU A 55 33.45 -46.81 -26.76
CA GLU A 55 33.69 -45.81 -27.82
C GLU A 55 32.72 -44.64 -27.62
N THR A 56 32.94 -43.86 -26.57
CA THR A 56 32.29 -42.59 -26.35
C THR A 56 32.97 -41.66 -27.32
N LEU A 57 32.18 -40.74 -27.87
CA LEU A 57 32.55 -39.70 -28.83
C LEU A 57 33.73 -38.79 -28.42
N LEU A 58 34.45 -39.12 -27.34
CA LEU A 58 35.60 -38.43 -26.78
C LEU A 58 36.94 -39.07 -27.19
N ASP A 59 36.96 -40.28 -27.78
CA ASP A 59 38.15 -40.88 -28.40
C ASP A 59 38.36 -40.46 -29.87
N GLN A 60 37.48 -39.60 -30.40
CA GLN A 60 37.84 -38.77 -31.54
C GLN A 60 38.78 -37.69 -31.02
N GLY A 61 40.08 -37.95 -31.20
CA GLY A 61 41.16 -37.10 -30.73
C GLY A 61 40.92 -35.62 -31.02
N PHE A 62 41.54 -34.78 -30.19
CA PHE A 62 41.73 -33.35 -30.37
C PHE A 62 41.68 -32.93 -31.85
N GLY A 63 40.53 -32.46 -32.30
CA GLY A 63 40.27 -32.12 -33.68
C GLY A 63 38.89 -31.52 -33.81
N THR A 64 38.82 -30.43 -34.56
CA THR A 64 37.63 -29.68 -35.00
C THR A 64 36.39 -30.59 -35.16
N PRO A 65 35.18 -30.21 -34.69
CA PRO A 65 34.01 -31.06 -34.87
C PRO A 65 33.80 -31.34 -36.36
N PRO A 66 33.63 -32.63 -36.77
CA PRO A 66 33.49 -32.97 -38.17
C PRO A 66 32.23 -32.34 -38.75
N GLU A 67 32.34 -31.88 -40.01
CA GLU A 67 31.21 -31.46 -40.80
C GLU A 67 30.14 -32.55 -40.83
N ARG A 68 28.90 -32.10 -40.64
CA ARG A 68 27.65 -32.87 -40.67
C ARG A 68 27.70 -34.07 -41.60
N SER A 69 27.52 -35.27 -41.05
CA SER A 69 27.12 -36.44 -41.84
C SER A 69 25.60 -36.64 -41.77
N ASP A 70 25.00 -36.73 -42.95
CA ASP A 70 23.64 -37.19 -43.16
C ASP A 70 23.54 -38.68 -42.81
N GLY A 71 22.73 -39.04 -41.82
CA GLY A 71 22.34 -40.45 -41.65
C GLY A 71 21.96 -40.89 -40.24
N SER A 72 20.72 -41.36 -40.12
CA SER A 72 20.18 -42.29 -39.12
C SER A 72 19.64 -41.75 -37.79
N PHE A 73 18.31 -41.57 -37.78
CA PHE A 73 17.32 -42.18 -36.85
C PHE A 73 17.98 -42.95 -35.70
N PHE A 74 17.84 -42.61 -34.42
CA PHE A 74 16.62 -42.44 -33.63
C PHE A 74 16.94 -41.59 -32.40
N ILE A 75 16.15 -40.54 -32.16
CA ILE A 75 15.72 -39.96 -30.87
C ILE A 75 14.88 -38.76 -31.30
N SER A 76 13.58 -38.80 -31.06
CA SER A 76 12.68 -37.67 -31.34
C SER A 76 12.67 -36.71 -30.15
N PRO A 77 13.11 -35.45 -30.28
CA PRO A 77 12.62 -34.38 -29.44
C PRO A 77 11.41 -33.70 -30.10
N SER A 78 10.37 -33.51 -29.29
CA SER A 78 9.08 -32.88 -29.54
C SER A 78 9.02 -31.81 -30.65
N ASN A 79 8.00 -31.98 -31.50
CA ASN A 79 7.52 -31.05 -32.53
C ASN A 79 7.54 -29.56 -32.14
N SER A 80 8.35 -28.77 -32.85
CA SER A 80 7.95 -27.46 -33.40
C SER A 80 9.02 -26.95 -34.36
N VAL A 81 9.01 -27.47 -35.59
CA VAL A 81 9.78 -26.91 -36.70
C VAL A 81 8.78 -26.30 -37.68
N THR A 82 8.71 -24.97 -37.68
CA THR A 82 8.11 -24.19 -38.78
C THR A 82 8.77 -24.58 -40.12
N PRO A 83 8.00 -24.64 -41.23
CA PRO A 83 8.54 -25.07 -42.52
C PRO A 83 9.65 -24.12 -43.03
N PRO A 84 10.59 -24.64 -43.85
CA PRO A 84 11.76 -23.91 -44.29
C PRO A 84 11.41 -23.02 -45.50
N GLN A 85 10.80 -21.87 -45.23
CA GLN A 85 10.70 -20.79 -46.22
C GLN A 85 11.48 -19.59 -45.70
N ASP A 86 12.49 -19.15 -46.47
CA ASP A 86 13.30 -17.93 -46.29
C ASP A 86 14.15 -17.80 -45.01
N VAL A 87 15.29 -18.48 -44.97
CA VAL A 87 16.31 -18.31 -43.92
C VAL A 87 17.62 -17.68 -44.43
N ILE A 88 17.69 -17.24 -45.68
CA ILE A 88 18.94 -16.67 -46.25
C ILE A 88 19.27 -15.28 -45.66
N ASP A 89 18.28 -14.52 -45.16
CA ASP A 89 18.50 -13.16 -44.62
C ASP A 89 18.40 -13.02 -43.09
N ARG A 90 18.19 -14.11 -42.34
CA ARG A 90 18.10 -14.02 -40.88
C ARG A 90 19.48 -14.15 -40.25
N ARG A 91 20.13 -13.01 -40.01
CA ARG A 91 21.21 -12.89 -39.02
C ARG A 91 20.74 -13.54 -37.70
N ALA A 92 21.62 -14.32 -37.06
CA ALA A 92 21.40 -14.81 -35.70
C ALA A 92 20.88 -13.68 -34.80
N SER A 93 19.86 -13.95 -33.97
CA SER A 93 19.36 -12.98 -33.01
C SER A 93 20.54 -12.48 -32.20
N ARG A 94 20.96 -11.23 -32.46
CA ARG A 94 21.90 -10.55 -31.59
C ARG A 94 21.20 -10.51 -30.24
N GLY A 95 21.70 -11.29 -29.27
CA GLY A 95 21.26 -11.15 -27.89
C GLY A 95 21.29 -9.66 -27.60
N THR A 96 20.13 -9.07 -27.29
CA THR A 96 20.07 -7.67 -26.90
C THR A 96 21.01 -7.56 -25.72
N ASP A 97 22.15 -6.91 -25.93
CA ASP A 97 23.07 -6.53 -24.86
C ASP A 97 22.22 -5.81 -23.81
N THR A 98 21.93 -6.51 -22.70
CA THR A 98 21.00 -6.07 -21.66
C THR A 98 21.57 -4.91 -20.84
N ASN A 99 22.67 -4.30 -21.29
CA ASN A 99 23.22 -3.05 -20.78
C ASN A 99 22.49 -1.81 -21.33
N ARG A 100 21.24 -1.92 -21.76
CA ARG A 100 20.40 -0.72 -21.90
C ARG A 100 20.14 -0.23 -20.48
N PRO A 101 20.60 0.98 -20.08
CA PRO A 101 20.35 1.48 -18.74
C PRO A 101 18.85 1.41 -18.50
N ARG A 102 18.43 0.68 -17.45
CA ARG A 102 17.01 0.58 -17.08
C ARG A 102 16.49 2.00 -17.03
N ARG A 103 15.55 2.33 -17.92
CA ARG A 103 14.94 3.67 -17.95
C ARG A 103 14.53 3.97 -16.52
N LYS A 104 15.09 5.04 -15.93
CA LYS A 104 14.74 5.47 -14.58
C LYS A 104 13.22 5.55 -14.52
N ALA A 105 12.62 4.83 -13.57
CA ALA A 105 11.19 4.86 -13.37
C ALA A 105 10.77 6.34 -13.22
N ARG A 106 9.74 6.77 -13.95
CA ARG A 106 9.23 8.13 -13.82
C ARG A 106 8.79 8.30 -12.36
N SER A 107 9.34 9.29 -11.67
CA SER A 107 8.89 9.66 -10.34
C SER A 107 7.54 10.36 -10.49
N TYR A 108 6.47 9.67 -10.09
CA TYR A 108 5.14 10.25 -9.99
C TYR A 108 4.96 10.87 -8.60
N ASP A 109 4.14 11.91 -8.51
CA ASP A 109 3.78 12.49 -7.23
C ASP A 109 3.12 11.42 -6.33
N SER A 110 3.57 11.33 -5.08
CA SER A 110 3.05 10.39 -4.08
C SER A 110 1.57 10.61 -3.81
N ARG A 111 1.10 11.87 -3.86
CA ARG A 111 -0.33 12.21 -3.66
C ARG A 111 -1.19 11.62 -4.78
N ALA A 112 -0.77 11.82 -6.03
CA ALA A 112 -1.46 11.28 -7.19
C ALA A 112 -1.44 9.74 -7.21
N LEU A 113 -0.34 9.13 -6.77
CA LEU A 113 -0.25 7.67 -6.62
C LEU A 113 -1.21 7.11 -5.55
N LEU A 114 -1.38 7.83 -4.44
CA LEU A 114 -2.30 7.42 -3.36
C LEU A 114 -3.76 7.52 -3.81
N VAL A 115 -4.15 8.61 -4.48
CA VAL A 115 -5.49 8.70 -5.06
C VAL A 115 -5.68 7.59 -6.10
N ALA A 116 -4.68 7.36 -6.94
CA ALA A 116 -4.76 6.34 -7.97
C ALA A 116 -4.87 4.91 -7.42
N SER A 117 -4.19 4.59 -6.32
CA SER A 117 -4.31 3.27 -5.68
C SER A 117 -5.70 3.09 -5.07
N ARG A 118 -6.24 4.13 -4.43
CA ARG A 118 -7.59 4.09 -3.83
C ARG A 118 -8.70 3.97 -4.88
N CYS A 119 -8.60 4.68 -6.02
CA CYS A 119 -9.56 4.52 -7.13
C CYS A 119 -9.66 3.08 -7.63
N ARG A 120 -8.59 2.28 -7.52
CA ARG A 120 -8.60 0.87 -7.95
C ARG A 120 -9.27 -0.05 -6.96
N THR A 121 -9.09 0.22 -5.66
CA THR A 121 -9.68 -0.58 -4.58
C THR A 121 -11.16 -0.27 -4.40
N ASP A 122 -11.58 0.94 -4.72
CA ASP A 122 -12.96 1.37 -4.59
C ASP A 122 -13.86 0.64 -5.61
N GLN A 123 -14.96 0.08 -5.11
CA GLN A 123 -15.93 -0.70 -5.87
C GLN A 123 -16.87 0.17 -6.70
N ARG A 124 -17.00 1.46 -6.35
CA ARG A 124 -17.86 2.41 -7.05
C ARG A 124 -17.37 2.72 -8.47
N PHE A 125 -16.06 2.59 -8.70
CA PHE A 125 -15.47 2.81 -10.02
C PHE A 125 -15.77 1.68 -11.02
N PRO A 126 -15.90 2.00 -12.32
CA PRO A 126 -16.02 1.01 -13.38
C PRO A 126 -14.86 0.02 -13.37
N LEU A 127 -15.14 -1.25 -13.72
CA LEU A 127 -14.16 -2.33 -13.71
C LEU A 127 -12.90 -2.00 -14.54
N TRP A 128 -13.07 -1.38 -15.71
CA TRP A 128 -11.94 -1.01 -16.57
C TRP A 128 -11.01 0.02 -15.92
N VAL A 129 -11.53 0.93 -15.08
CA VAL A 129 -10.70 1.89 -14.31
C VAL A 129 -9.88 1.16 -13.25
N ARG A 130 -10.51 0.21 -12.56
CA ARG A 130 -9.89 -0.55 -11.46
C ARG A 130 -8.76 -1.47 -11.95
N GLN A 131 -8.86 -1.94 -13.19
CA GLN A 131 -7.85 -2.76 -13.86
C GLN A 131 -6.64 -1.94 -14.35
N LEU A 132 -6.71 -0.60 -14.38
CA LEU A 132 -5.58 0.23 -14.81
C LEU A 132 -4.38 0.13 -13.87
N GLY A 133 -3.19 0.34 -14.42
CA GLY A 133 -1.96 0.43 -13.64
C GLY A 133 -1.93 1.70 -12.80
N PRO A 134 -1.45 1.65 -11.55
CA PRO A 134 -1.47 2.80 -10.64
C PRO A 134 -0.62 3.97 -11.17
N GLN A 135 0.50 3.69 -11.84
CA GLN A 135 1.36 4.72 -12.43
C GLN A 135 0.72 5.45 -13.60
N GLY A 136 0.03 4.72 -14.49
CA GLY A 136 -0.67 5.31 -15.63
C GLY A 136 -1.87 6.13 -15.19
N LEU A 137 -2.60 5.65 -14.18
CA LEU A 137 -3.74 6.36 -13.60
C LEU A 137 -3.27 7.61 -12.83
N ALA A 138 -2.18 7.51 -12.06
CA ALA A 138 -1.56 8.66 -11.44
C ALA A 138 -1.15 9.71 -12.49
N ALA A 139 -0.56 9.31 -13.61
CA ALA A 139 -0.19 10.24 -14.68
C ALA A 139 -1.38 11.06 -15.23
N VAL A 140 -2.57 10.45 -15.31
CA VAL A 140 -3.79 11.13 -15.76
C VAL A 140 -4.33 12.07 -14.67
N LEU A 141 -4.23 11.68 -13.40
CA LEU A 141 -4.78 12.42 -12.28
C LEU A 141 -3.83 13.49 -11.72
N THR A 142 -2.53 13.44 -11.99
CA THR A 142 -1.51 14.31 -11.35
C THR A 142 -1.93 15.76 -11.35
N ARG A 143 -2.30 16.31 -12.52
CA ARG A 143 -2.68 17.73 -12.63
C ARG A 143 -3.85 18.09 -11.72
N ARG A 144 -4.84 17.20 -11.60
CA ARG A 144 -6.05 17.44 -10.79
C ARG A 144 -5.78 17.32 -9.30
N VAL A 145 -4.99 16.34 -8.90
CA VAL A 145 -4.66 16.10 -7.49
C VAL A 145 -3.70 17.15 -6.96
N VAL A 146 -2.72 17.55 -7.77
CA VAL A 146 -1.68 18.50 -7.35
C VAL A 146 -2.17 19.93 -7.38
N ASP A 147 -2.79 20.36 -8.49
CA ASP A 147 -3.21 21.75 -8.65
C ASP A 147 -4.57 22.01 -7.98
N GLY A 148 -5.50 21.06 -8.12
CA GLY A 148 -6.88 21.18 -7.62
C GLY A 148 -7.17 20.49 -6.30
N GLY A 149 -6.20 19.76 -5.71
CA GLY A 149 -6.42 19.06 -4.43
C GLY A 149 -7.49 17.95 -4.49
N TRP A 150 -7.69 17.35 -5.66
CA TRP A 150 -8.72 16.32 -5.87
C TRP A 150 -8.49 15.08 -5.01
N THR A 151 -9.58 14.56 -4.47
CA THR A 151 -9.67 13.29 -3.73
C THR A 151 -10.28 12.19 -4.58
N VAL A 152 -10.40 10.98 -4.02
CA VAL A 152 -10.99 9.82 -4.71
C VAL A 152 -12.47 10.07 -4.99
N ASP A 153 -13.20 10.61 -4.01
CA ASP A 153 -14.62 10.94 -4.14
C ASP A 153 -14.84 12.02 -5.20
N ASP A 154 -13.92 12.97 -5.36
CA ASP A 154 -13.98 13.96 -6.43
C ASP A 154 -13.86 13.31 -7.82
N VAL A 155 -12.96 12.33 -7.97
CA VAL A 155 -12.82 11.58 -9.24
C VAL A 155 -14.08 10.75 -9.51
N HIS A 156 -14.69 10.18 -8.48
CA HIS A 156 -15.95 9.43 -8.62
C HIS A 156 -17.10 10.34 -9.03
N ALA A 157 -17.34 11.42 -8.29
CA ALA A 157 -18.38 12.40 -8.58
C ALA A 157 -18.21 13.01 -9.97
N ALA A 158 -16.96 13.22 -10.40
CA ALA A 158 -16.66 13.64 -11.76
C ALA A 158 -17.14 12.63 -12.82
N LEU A 159 -16.95 11.32 -12.59
CA LEU A 159 -17.48 10.29 -13.49
C LEU A 159 -19.01 10.24 -13.44
N ASP A 160 -19.61 10.36 -12.26
CA ASP A 160 -21.06 10.41 -12.10
C ASP A 160 -21.68 11.58 -12.87
N GLN A 161 -21.10 12.77 -12.80
CA GLN A 161 -21.55 13.91 -13.61
C GLN A 161 -21.55 13.60 -15.10
N VAL A 162 -20.55 12.84 -15.58
CA VAL A 162 -20.51 12.41 -16.97
C VAL A 162 -21.61 11.38 -17.27
N TYR A 163 -21.90 10.45 -16.36
CA TYR A 163 -23.07 9.56 -16.49
C TYR A 163 -24.39 10.35 -16.54
N LEU A 164 -24.57 11.31 -15.63
CA LEU A 164 -25.74 12.19 -15.58
C LEU A 164 -25.88 13.05 -16.83
N SER A 165 -24.77 13.42 -17.48
CA SER A 165 -24.78 14.16 -18.75
C SER A 165 -25.36 13.37 -19.94
N GLY A 166 -25.72 12.10 -19.74
CA GLY A 166 -26.31 11.23 -20.77
C GLY A 166 -25.29 10.68 -21.77
N LYS A 167 -23.99 10.87 -21.51
CA LYS A 167 -22.93 10.31 -22.36
C LYS A 167 -22.80 8.82 -22.10
N LYS A 168 -22.87 8.02 -23.17
CA LYS A 168 -22.65 6.58 -23.08
C LYS A 168 -21.18 6.31 -22.73
N ILE A 169 -20.95 5.72 -21.56
CA ILE A 169 -19.63 5.27 -21.14
C ILE A 169 -19.37 3.87 -21.67
N PHE A 170 -18.22 3.67 -22.31
CA PHE A 170 -17.81 2.36 -22.80
C PHE A 170 -17.24 1.51 -21.67
N ASP A 171 -17.67 0.24 -21.60
CA ASP A 171 -17.17 -0.72 -20.60
C ASP A 171 -15.75 -1.19 -20.91
N ARG A 172 -15.34 -1.18 -22.19
CA ARG A 172 -14.02 -1.61 -22.65
C ARG A 172 -13.46 -0.63 -23.69
N PRO A 173 -12.94 0.53 -23.25
CA PRO A 173 -12.30 1.48 -24.15
C PRO A 173 -11.00 0.90 -24.72
N ARG A 174 -10.69 1.23 -25.99
CA ARG A 174 -9.44 0.83 -26.65
C ARG A 174 -8.21 1.37 -25.91
N ASP A 175 -8.29 2.64 -25.49
CA ASP A 175 -7.24 3.33 -24.73
C ASP A 175 -7.82 3.89 -23.42
N PRO A 176 -7.86 3.10 -22.34
CA PRO A 176 -8.55 3.47 -21.10
C PRO A 176 -7.97 4.72 -20.42
N TYR A 177 -6.66 4.94 -20.48
CA TYR A 177 -6.02 6.13 -19.88
C TYR A 177 -6.41 7.42 -20.59
N ALA A 178 -6.34 7.41 -21.93
CA ALA A 178 -6.72 8.57 -22.74
C ALA A 178 -8.22 8.84 -22.64
N TYR A 179 -9.02 7.77 -22.60
CA TYR A 179 -10.46 7.85 -22.43
C TYR A 179 -10.84 8.47 -21.07
N LEU A 180 -10.22 8.04 -19.98
CA LEU A 180 -10.42 8.65 -18.67
C LEU A 180 -10.03 10.13 -18.66
N ALA A 181 -8.87 10.47 -19.24
CA ALA A 181 -8.44 11.86 -19.34
C ALA A 181 -9.45 12.72 -20.14
N TRP A 182 -10.01 12.17 -21.21
CA TRP A 182 -11.02 12.81 -22.03
C TRP A 182 -12.35 12.99 -21.27
N LEU A 183 -12.80 11.98 -20.53
CA LEU A 183 -14.01 12.06 -19.69
C LEU A 183 -13.89 13.16 -18.64
N LEU A 184 -12.72 13.30 -18.02
CA LEU A 184 -12.50 14.29 -16.97
C LEU A 184 -12.27 15.71 -17.53
N LYS A 185 -11.77 15.84 -18.77
CA LYS A 185 -11.45 17.13 -19.42
C LYS A 185 -12.49 18.25 -19.24
N PRO A 186 -13.81 18.04 -19.39
CA PRO A 186 -14.80 19.12 -19.25
C PRO A 186 -14.93 19.67 -17.82
N ILE A 187 -14.46 18.93 -16.81
CA ILE A 187 -14.64 19.31 -15.41
C ILE A 187 -13.48 20.22 -15.00
N PRO A 188 -13.78 21.43 -14.47
CA PRO A 188 -12.75 22.39 -14.05
C PRO A 188 -11.82 21.76 -13.01
N ILE A 189 -10.54 22.11 -13.06
CA ILE A 189 -9.54 21.55 -12.15
C ILE A 189 -9.63 22.23 -10.78
N ASP A 190 -9.89 23.53 -10.78
CA ASP A 190 -9.82 24.40 -9.60
C ASP A 190 -10.99 24.20 -8.62
N GLU A 191 -12.10 23.63 -9.10
CA GLU A 191 -13.31 23.39 -8.31
C GLU A 191 -13.63 21.89 -8.28
N PRO A 192 -13.13 21.14 -7.29
CA PRO A 192 -13.43 19.73 -7.13
C PRO A 192 -14.92 19.52 -6.83
N PRO A 193 -15.57 18.54 -7.47
CA PRO A 193 -17.02 18.38 -7.39
C PRO A 193 -17.53 18.06 -5.98
N MET A 194 -16.76 17.38 -5.12
CA MET A 194 -17.15 17.05 -3.73
C MET A 194 -16.64 18.08 -2.72
N LEU A 195 -16.13 19.24 -3.15
CA LEU A 195 -15.59 20.25 -2.23
C LEU A 195 -16.65 20.75 -1.23
N LEU A 196 -17.85 21.08 -1.73
CA LEU A 196 -18.94 21.60 -0.90
C LEU A 196 -19.48 20.55 0.08
N ASP A 197 -19.62 19.32 -0.38
CA ASP A 197 -20.14 18.25 0.47
C ASP A 197 -19.15 17.87 1.56
N ARG A 198 -17.83 17.83 1.27
CA ARG A 198 -16.80 17.69 2.30
C ARG A 198 -16.83 18.81 3.32
N ALA A 199 -17.04 20.06 2.89
CA ALA A 199 -17.17 21.18 3.82
C ALA A 199 -18.39 21.03 4.75
N ARG A 200 -19.50 20.48 4.24
CA ARG A 200 -20.69 20.16 5.04
C ARG A 200 -20.44 19.03 6.03
N GLU A 201 -19.78 17.95 5.58
CA GLU A 201 -19.42 16.83 6.45
C GLU A 201 -18.52 17.27 7.60
N VAL A 202 -17.48 18.05 7.31
CA VAL A 202 -16.58 18.59 8.35
C VAL A 202 -17.34 19.47 9.35
N ALA A 203 -18.26 20.32 8.87
CA ALA A 203 -19.08 21.14 9.77
C ALA A 203 -19.95 20.27 10.69
N PHE A 204 -20.57 19.23 10.15
CA PHE A 204 -21.40 18.30 10.91
C PHE A 204 -20.57 17.49 11.93
N GLU A 205 -19.38 17.02 11.56
CA GLU A 205 -18.46 16.33 12.46
C GLU A 205 -18.02 17.22 13.62
N LEU A 206 -17.72 18.50 13.36
CA LEU A 206 -17.37 19.45 14.42
C LEU A 206 -18.53 19.66 15.40
N GLU A 207 -19.75 19.82 14.90
CA GLU A 207 -20.93 19.92 15.76
C GLU A 207 -21.15 18.66 16.61
N GLN A 208 -20.95 17.47 16.03
CA GLN A 208 -21.04 16.21 16.77
C GLN A 208 -19.98 16.13 17.85
N LEU A 209 -18.73 16.49 17.54
CA LEU A 209 -17.65 16.49 18.53
C LEU A 209 -17.93 17.44 19.68
N ASP A 210 -18.53 18.60 19.43
CA ASP A 210 -18.90 19.55 20.47
C ASP A 210 -20.07 19.05 21.33
N ARG A 211 -21.08 18.41 20.72
CA ARG A 211 -22.14 17.71 21.46
C ARG A 211 -21.59 16.59 22.34
N ASP A 212 -20.65 15.80 21.81
CA ASP A 212 -20.02 14.71 22.55
C ASP A 212 -19.13 15.21 23.69
N ARG A 213 -18.47 16.36 23.52
CA ARG A 213 -17.72 17.02 24.59
C ARG A 213 -18.66 17.49 25.69
N ALA A 214 -19.73 18.19 25.33
CA ALA A 214 -20.73 18.67 26.29
C ALA A 214 -21.38 17.50 27.05
N HIS A 215 -21.74 16.41 26.35
CA HIS A 215 -22.28 15.21 26.97
C HIS A 215 -21.28 14.55 27.93
N ARG A 216 -20.00 14.45 27.54
CA ARG A 216 -18.95 13.93 28.42
C ARG A 216 -18.73 14.81 29.65
N GLU A 217 -18.83 16.12 29.51
CA GLU A 217 -18.75 17.06 30.63
C GLU A 217 -19.94 16.91 31.58
N GLN A 218 -21.15 16.74 31.05
CA GLN A 218 -22.35 16.45 31.85
C GLN A 218 -22.19 15.15 32.64
N LEU A 219 -21.78 14.06 31.98
CA LEU A 219 -21.53 12.78 32.67
C LEU A 219 -20.45 12.90 33.75
N ARG A 220 -19.38 13.69 33.50
CA ARG A 220 -18.35 13.96 34.50
C ARG A 220 -18.89 14.77 35.67
N ALA A 221 -19.71 15.79 35.42
CA ALA A 221 -20.33 16.60 36.45
C ALA A 221 -21.30 15.78 37.32
N GLU A 222 -22.11 14.93 36.69
CA GLU A 222 -22.99 13.99 37.40
C GLU A 222 -22.21 12.97 38.23
N ALA A 223 -21.10 12.45 37.70
CA ALA A 223 -20.22 11.57 38.45
C ALA A 223 -19.61 12.29 39.66
N MET A 224 -19.10 13.52 39.49
CA MET A 224 -18.56 14.34 40.58
C MET A 224 -19.62 14.72 41.61
N ALA A 225 -20.86 15.00 41.20
CA ALA A 225 -21.97 15.27 42.12
C ALA A 225 -22.33 14.05 43.00
N LYS A 226 -22.12 12.84 42.49
CA LYS A 226 -22.32 11.58 43.23
C LYS A 226 -21.15 11.21 44.14
N VAL A 227 -19.98 11.86 44.00
CA VAL A 227 -18.85 11.61 44.90
C VAL A 227 -19.17 12.25 46.26
N PRO A 228 -19.30 11.46 47.35
CA PRO A 228 -19.53 12.03 48.66
C PRO A 228 -18.32 12.89 49.06
N ALA A 229 -18.59 14.16 49.39
CA ALA A 229 -17.55 15.08 49.82
C ALA A 229 -16.82 14.52 51.05
N ALA A 230 -15.49 14.68 51.12
CA ALA A 230 -14.68 14.15 52.23
C ALA A 230 -15.19 14.63 53.60
N PRO A 231 -14.94 13.88 54.70
CA PRO A 231 -15.41 14.22 56.04
C PRO A 231 -15.14 15.66 56.48
N ASP A 232 -13.95 16.15 56.15
CA ASP A 232 -13.45 17.49 56.49
C ASP A 232 -13.47 18.47 55.31
N SER A 233 -14.22 18.16 54.26
CA SER A 233 -14.29 19.04 53.08
C SER A 233 -14.93 20.40 53.43
N PRO A 234 -14.43 21.50 52.86
CA PRO A 234 -14.96 22.84 53.12
C PRO A 234 -16.44 22.96 52.74
N ALA A 235 -16.90 22.21 51.73
CA ALA A 235 -18.30 22.14 51.34
C ALA A 235 -19.20 21.56 52.46
N ARG A 236 -18.74 20.52 53.17
CA ARG A 236 -19.49 19.91 54.29
C ARG A 236 -19.50 20.81 55.51
N ALA A 237 -18.40 21.52 55.77
CA ALA A 237 -18.33 22.53 56.83
C ALA A 237 -19.28 23.72 56.56
N ALA A 238 -19.31 24.22 55.33
CA ALA A 238 -20.24 25.27 54.91
C ALA A 238 -21.71 24.84 55.01
N ALA A 239 -22.04 23.61 54.57
CA ALA A 239 -23.40 23.07 54.70
C ALA A 239 -23.83 22.94 56.17
N ARG A 240 -22.94 22.49 57.07
CA ARG A 240 -23.22 22.44 58.51
C ARG A 240 -23.42 23.84 59.11
N ALA A 241 -22.64 24.82 58.69
CA ALA A 241 -22.79 26.21 59.14
C ALA A 241 -24.14 26.79 58.72
N ILE A 242 -24.58 26.57 57.48
CA ILE A 242 -25.90 26.99 56.99
C ILE A 242 -27.02 26.28 57.77
N ALA A 243 -26.91 24.97 57.99
CA ALA A 243 -27.89 24.21 58.77
C ALA A 243 -27.96 24.68 60.24
N ALA A 244 -26.82 25.00 60.84
CA ALA A 244 -26.75 25.55 62.19
C ALA A 244 -27.38 26.94 62.28
N ALA A 245 -27.12 27.82 61.30
CA ALA A 245 -27.74 29.14 61.22
C ALA A 245 -29.26 29.03 61.03
N ALA A 246 -29.73 28.15 60.15
CA ALA A 246 -31.16 27.88 59.96
C ALA A 246 -31.81 27.35 61.24
N GLY A 247 -31.14 26.44 61.96
CA GLY A 247 -31.60 25.95 63.27
C GLY A 247 -31.68 27.05 64.32
N GLN A 248 -30.68 27.94 64.40
CA GLN A 248 -30.69 29.10 65.29
C GLN A 248 -31.82 30.08 64.97
N HIS A 249 -32.10 30.32 63.68
CA HIS A 249 -33.25 31.12 63.24
C HIS A 249 -34.59 30.48 63.61
N ALA A 250 -34.72 29.16 63.48
CA ALA A 250 -35.93 28.44 63.90
C ALA A 250 -36.15 28.52 65.42
N ILE A 251 -35.07 28.42 66.20
CA ILE A 251 -35.13 28.54 67.67
C ILE A 251 -35.49 29.98 68.08
N SER A 252 -34.87 30.99 67.47
CA SER A 252 -35.13 32.39 67.81
C SER A 252 -36.55 32.84 67.43
N THR A 253 -37.07 32.39 66.30
CA THR A 253 -38.46 32.64 65.89
C THR A 253 -39.46 31.93 66.80
N ALA A 254 -39.18 30.69 67.24
CA ALA A 254 -39.99 29.98 68.23
C ALA A 254 -39.95 30.64 69.61
N ALA A 255 -38.80 31.19 70.03
CA ALA A 255 -38.68 31.94 71.27
C ALA A 255 -39.44 33.27 71.21
N ALA A 256 -39.34 34.00 70.09
CA ALA A 256 -40.05 35.25 69.87
C ALA A 256 -41.58 35.05 69.84
N SER A 257 -42.08 33.97 69.22
CA SER A 257 -43.51 33.67 69.22
C SER A 257 -44.05 33.29 70.60
N ARG A 258 -43.28 32.56 71.41
CA ARG A 258 -43.62 32.28 72.82
C ARG A 258 -43.66 33.56 73.65
N ALA A 259 -42.66 34.43 73.53
CA ALA A 259 -42.63 35.71 74.24
C ALA A 259 -43.79 36.63 73.83
N ALA A 260 -44.17 36.64 72.54
CA ALA A 260 -45.34 37.37 72.07
C ALA A 260 -46.65 36.83 72.66
N ALA A 261 -46.80 35.50 72.75
CA ALA A 261 -47.96 34.87 73.38
C ALA A 261 -48.05 35.18 74.88
N GLU A 262 -46.92 35.15 75.60
CA GLU A 262 -46.88 35.52 77.02
C GLU A 262 -47.24 36.99 77.26
N ASN A 263 -46.74 37.88 76.41
CA ASN A 263 -47.08 39.31 76.49
C ASN A 263 -48.57 39.55 76.22
N ALA A 264 -49.15 38.88 75.20
CA ALA A 264 -50.58 38.95 74.93
C ALA A 264 -51.42 38.46 76.13
N CYS A 265 -51.02 37.35 76.78
CA CYS A 265 -51.66 36.88 78.00
C CYS A 265 -51.57 37.88 79.17
N ARG A 266 -50.41 38.53 79.35
CA ARG A 266 -50.23 39.56 80.39
C ARG A 266 -51.08 40.81 80.12
N GLU A 267 -51.20 41.20 78.86
CA GLU A 267 -52.00 42.36 78.45
C GLU A 267 -53.49 42.10 78.68
N ILE A 268 -53.98 40.90 78.32
CA ILE A 268 -55.35 40.45 78.65
C ILE A 268 -55.58 40.45 80.17
N ALA A 269 -54.63 39.93 80.95
CA ALA A 269 -54.72 39.91 82.42
C ALA A 269 -54.59 41.29 83.08
N ARG A 270 -54.05 42.29 82.38
CA ARG A 270 -54.03 43.69 82.81
C ARG A 270 -55.39 44.34 82.54
N LEU A 271 -55.92 44.18 81.33
CA LEU A 271 -57.24 44.70 80.95
C LEU A 271 -58.35 44.12 81.83
N ALA A 272 -58.26 42.86 82.23
CA ALA A 272 -59.20 42.22 83.15
C ALA A 272 -59.14 42.72 84.61
N ARG A 273 -58.09 43.46 85.00
CA ARG A 273 -57.95 44.05 86.35
C ARG A 273 -58.36 45.52 86.41
N GLU A 274 -58.49 46.18 85.26
CA GLU A 274 -58.92 47.57 85.14
C GLU A 274 -60.46 47.69 85.00
N HIS A 275 -61.18 46.56 84.95
CA HIS A 275 -62.63 46.43 84.98
C HIS A 275 -63.13 45.87 86.32
#